data_AF-A0A2V9INT1-F1
#
_entry.id   AF-A0A2V9INT1-F1
#
_cell.length_a   1.000
_cell.length_b   1.000
_cell.length_c   1.000
_cell.angle_alpha   90.00
_cell.angle_beta   90.00
_cell.angle_gamma   90.00
#
_symmetry.space_group_name_H-M   'P 1'
#
loop_
_entity.id
_entity.type
_entity.pdbx_description
1 polymer ?
#
loop_
_entity_poly.entity_id
_entity_poly.type
_entity_poly.pdbx_seq_one_letter_code
_entity_poly.pdbx_strand_id
1 'polypeptide(L)'
;MNSLLSMRLSVTLAGGVLFGLALGGTLPAADFPQAQITNGLIQVKLYLPDPENGYYRATRFDWSGEIASLHYKGHEYYGPWFDSVDPKVHDFRYVGTKIVASPCSGASGPVEEFQTNGTALGWDEVK
;
A
#
# COMPACT_ATOMS: atom_id res chain seq x y z
N MET A 1 13.43 -32.67 19.64
CA MET A 1 13.19 -31.59 20.62
C MET A 1 12.68 -30.40 19.83
N ASN A 2 11.37 -30.22 19.84
CA ASN A 2 10.63 -29.25 19.04
C ASN A 2 10.74 -27.86 19.68
N SER A 3 10.97 -26.83 18.87
CA SER A 3 10.63 -25.45 19.25
C SER A 3 10.11 -24.72 18.03
N LEU A 4 8.81 -24.93 17.76
CA LEU A 4 8.00 -24.09 16.88
C LEU A 4 7.68 -22.82 17.66
N LEU A 5 8.33 -21.72 17.31
CA LEU A 5 8.05 -20.40 17.86
C LEU A 5 6.73 -19.91 17.27
N SER A 6 5.66 -20.05 18.03
CA SER A 6 4.32 -19.58 17.72
C SER A 6 4.31 -18.04 17.60
N MET A 7 4.16 -17.55 16.36
CA MET A 7 3.86 -16.16 16.06
C MET A 7 2.40 -15.90 16.47
N ARG A 8 2.20 -15.18 17.58
CA ARG A 8 0.86 -14.85 18.09
C ARG A 8 0.32 -13.65 17.32
N LEU A 9 -0.55 -13.90 16.34
CA LEU A 9 -1.36 -12.89 15.69
C LEU A 9 -2.40 -12.38 16.69
N SER A 10 -2.22 -11.15 17.20
CA SER A 10 -3.18 -10.53 18.12
C SER A 10 -4.19 -9.75 17.28
N VAL A 11 -5.36 -10.33 17.02
CA VAL A 11 -6.51 -9.62 16.45
C VAL A 11 -7.35 -9.12 17.62
N THR A 12 -7.29 -7.83 17.92
CA THR A 12 -8.17 -7.22 18.93
C THR A 12 -9.39 -6.65 18.22
N LEU A 13 -10.53 -7.35 18.35
CA LEU A 13 -11.83 -6.88 17.88
C LEU A 13 -12.47 -6.05 19.02
N ALA A 14 -12.47 -4.72 18.90
CA ALA A 14 -13.20 -3.85 19.81
C ALA A 14 -14.40 -3.24 19.08
N GLY A 15 -15.58 -3.82 19.34
CA GLY A 15 -16.86 -3.28 18.91
C GLY A 15 -17.30 -2.11 19.78
N GLY A 16 -17.67 -1.00 19.14
CA GLY A 16 -18.30 0.14 19.78
C GLY A 16 -19.10 0.94 18.76
N VAL A 17 -20.43 0.78 18.77
CA VAL A 17 -21.36 1.57 17.97
C VAL A 17 -21.56 2.92 18.66
N LEU A 18 -21.17 4.01 18.01
CA LEU A 18 -21.59 5.37 18.38
C LEU A 18 -21.99 6.13 17.11
N PHE A 19 -23.29 6.42 17.05
CA PHE A 19 -23.95 7.19 16.02
C PHE A 19 -23.66 8.68 16.25
N GLY A 20 -22.91 9.30 15.34
CA GLY A 20 -22.59 10.72 15.38
C GLY A 20 -22.51 11.28 13.96
N LEU A 21 -23.56 11.95 13.51
CA LEU A 21 -23.55 12.77 12.30
C LEU A 21 -22.61 13.96 12.52
N ALA A 22 -21.43 13.93 11.91
CA ALA A 22 -20.59 15.09 11.67
C ALA A 22 -20.30 15.17 10.15
N LEU A 23 -21.12 15.96 9.45
CA LEU A 23 -20.88 16.40 8.08
C LEU A 23 -19.68 17.35 8.10
N GLY A 24 -18.50 16.86 7.68
CA GLY A 24 -17.28 17.65 7.62
C GLY A 24 -15.96 16.89 7.75
N GLY A 25 -15.98 15.55 7.79
CA GLY A 25 -14.75 14.76 7.77
C GLY A 25 -14.16 14.71 6.36
N THR A 26 -12.94 15.22 6.18
CA THR A 26 -12.03 14.58 5.23
C THR A 26 -12.02 13.10 5.58
N LEU A 27 -12.62 12.25 4.75
CA LEU A 27 -12.40 10.81 4.87
C LEU A 27 -10.87 10.63 4.89
N PRO A 28 -10.23 10.02 5.92
CA PRO A 28 -8.99 9.33 5.70
C PRO A 28 -9.01 8.71 4.30
N ALA A 29 -7.99 9.02 3.49
CA ALA A 29 -7.71 8.22 2.32
C ALA A 29 -7.82 6.77 2.79
N ALA A 30 -8.74 5.99 2.20
CA ALA A 30 -8.88 4.60 2.60
C ALA A 30 -7.50 3.98 2.46
N ASP A 31 -6.91 3.54 3.58
CA ASP A 31 -5.58 2.96 3.55
C ASP A 31 -5.67 1.72 2.68
N PHE A 32 -4.95 1.73 1.56
CA PHE A 32 -4.84 0.56 0.70
C PHE A 32 -4.36 -0.64 1.53
N PRO A 33 -4.79 -1.88 1.19
CA PRO A 33 -4.27 -3.07 1.85
C PRO A 33 -2.75 -3.02 1.88
N GLN A 34 -2.18 -3.08 3.08
CA GLN A 34 -0.76 -2.83 3.29
C GLN A 34 -0.21 -3.69 4.41
N ALA A 35 1.09 -3.96 4.34
CA ALA A 35 1.84 -4.59 5.41
C ALA A 35 3.08 -3.76 5.74
N GLN A 36 3.59 -3.97 6.95
CA GLN A 36 4.86 -3.41 7.39
C GLN A 36 5.79 -4.54 7.78
N ILE A 37 7.01 -4.51 7.24
CA ILE A 37 8.09 -5.41 7.62
C ILE A 37 9.25 -4.61 8.19
N THR A 38 9.94 -5.20 9.16
CA THR A 38 11.14 -4.62 9.75
C THR A 38 12.05 -5.72 10.28
N ASN A 39 13.35 -5.45 10.29
CA ASN A 39 14.38 -6.27 10.93
C ASN A 39 15.14 -5.50 12.03
N GLY A 40 14.60 -4.37 12.48
CA GLY A 40 15.24 -3.46 13.43
C GLY A 40 16.24 -2.46 12.82
N LEU A 41 16.68 -2.67 11.56
CA LEU A 41 17.54 -1.72 10.83
C LEU A 41 16.75 -0.90 9.80
N ILE A 42 15.86 -1.58 9.07
CA ILE A 42 14.98 -0.96 8.09
C ILE A 42 13.52 -1.13 8.50
N GLN A 43 12.68 -0.18 8.11
CA GLN A 43 11.23 -0.27 8.20
C GLN A 43 10.67 -0.05 6.80
N VAL A 44 9.92 -1.03 6.30
CA VAL A 44 9.39 -1.02 4.94
C VAL A 44 7.87 -1.13 5.01
N LYS A 45 7.17 -0.26 4.28
CA LYS A 45 5.74 -0.37 4.01
C LYS A 45 5.55 -0.87 2.59
N LEU A 46 4.72 -1.89 2.43
CA LEU A 46 4.36 -2.48 1.15
C LEU A 46 2.85 -2.49 0.95
N TYR A 47 2.40 -2.24 -0.27
CA TYR A 47 1.02 -2.47 -0.65
C TYR A 47 0.81 -3.95 -1.03
N LEU A 48 -0.26 -4.51 -0.48
CA LEU A 48 -0.74 -5.85 -0.75
C LEU A 48 -1.68 -5.83 -1.95
N PRO A 49 -1.75 -6.93 -2.71
CA PRO A 49 -2.67 -7.01 -3.83
C PRO A 49 -4.10 -7.05 -3.32
N ASP A 50 -5.00 -6.34 -4.02
CA ASP A 50 -6.44 -6.42 -3.79
C ASP A 50 -7.16 -5.98 -5.08
N PRO A 51 -8.10 -6.79 -5.60
CA PRO A 51 -8.76 -6.50 -6.88
C PRO A 51 -9.68 -5.27 -6.82
N GLU A 52 -10.27 -4.98 -5.66
CA GLU A 52 -11.23 -3.90 -5.49
C GLU A 52 -10.57 -2.61 -4.99
N ASN A 53 -9.74 -2.76 -3.96
CA ASN A 53 -9.18 -1.68 -3.15
C ASN A 53 -7.64 -1.62 -3.22
N GLY A 54 -7.01 -2.32 -4.16
CA GLY A 54 -5.55 -2.29 -4.35
C GLY A 54 -5.04 -0.92 -4.80
N TYR A 55 -3.82 -0.58 -4.39
CA TYR A 55 -3.17 0.70 -4.71
C TYR A 55 -2.93 0.87 -6.21
N TYR A 56 -2.24 -0.08 -6.82
CA TYR A 56 -1.95 -0.11 -8.25
C TYR A 56 -2.63 -1.31 -8.89
N ARG A 57 -3.47 -1.06 -9.90
CA ARG A 57 -4.31 -2.09 -10.56
C ARG A 57 -4.18 -2.07 -12.08
N ALA A 58 -3.10 -1.48 -12.60
CA ALA A 58 -2.81 -1.53 -14.04
C ALA A 58 -2.24 -2.90 -14.43
N THR A 59 -2.10 -3.15 -15.73
CA THR A 59 -1.57 -4.42 -16.24
C THR A 59 -0.04 -4.43 -16.39
N ARG A 60 0.63 -3.29 -16.17
CA ARG A 60 2.08 -3.17 -16.41
C ARG A 60 2.94 -3.78 -15.29
N PHE A 61 2.47 -3.70 -14.05
CA PHE A 61 3.19 -4.20 -12.88
C PHE A 61 2.29 -5.12 -12.08
N ASP A 62 2.89 -6.09 -11.37
CA ASP A 62 2.19 -6.91 -10.39
C ASP A 62 1.44 -6.01 -9.38
N TRP A 63 0.22 -6.40 -8.99
CA TRP A 63 -0.61 -5.60 -8.07
C TRP A 63 -0.13 -5.67 -6.60
N SER A 64 1.01 -6.33 -6.37
CA SER A 64 1.58 -6.61 -5.06
C SER A 64 3.06 -6.32 -5.01
N GLY A 65 3.55 -6.01 -3.81
CA GLY A 65 4.99 -5.86 -3.58
C GLY A 65 5.52 -4.47 -3.92
N GLU A 66 4.63 -3.52 -4.18
CA GLU A 66 4.99 -2.11 -4.29
C GLU A 66 5.48 -1.58 -2.94
N ILE A 67 6.74 -1.14 -2.90
CA ILE A 67 7.33 -0.54 -1.70
C ILE A 67 6.96 0.94 -1.65
N ALA A 68 5.92 1.25 -0.89
CA ALA A 68 5.40 2.59 -0.69
C ALA A 68 6.33 3.48 0.16
N SER A 69 7.08 2.88 1.09
CA SER A 69 8.03 3.60 1.94
C SER A 69 9.14 2.66 2.43
N LEU A 70 10.36 3.19 2.50
CA LEU A 70 11.51 2.52 3.11
C LEU A 70 12.27 3.53 3.95
N HIS A 71 12.31 3.29 5.25
CA HIS A 71 13.10 4.06 6.21
C HIS A 71 14.40 3.34 6.57
N TYR A 72 15.51 4.07 6.49
CA TYR A 72 16.81 3.62 6.97
C TYR A 72 17.65 4.83 7.43
N LYS A 73 18.15 4.77 8.67
CA LYS A 73 19.01 5.82 9.26
C LYS A 73 18.45 7.25 9.15
N GLY A 74 17.14 7.41 9.34
CA GLY A 74 16.48 8.73 9.27
C GLY A 74 16.20 9.23 7.84
N HIS A 75 16.49 8.43 6.82
CA HIS A 75 16.13 8.71 5.43
C HIS A 75 14.89 7.92 5.03
N GLU A 76 13.98 8.56 4.31
CA GLU A 76 12.90 7.91 3.58
C GLU A 76 13.26 7.88 2.10
N TYR A 77 13.35 6.67 1.54
CA TYR A 77 13.86 6.47 0.17
C TYR A 77 12.74 6.48 -0.88
N TYR A 78 11.52 6.13 -0.46
CA TYR A 78 10.35 6.04 -1.34
C TYR A 78 9.17 6.73 -0.68
N GLY A 79 8.36 7.37 -1.51
CA GLY A 79 7.15 8.06 -1.12
C GLY A 79 6.34 8.43 -2.36
N PRO A 80 5.10 8.90 -2.19
CA PRO A 80 4.27 9.31 -3.31
C PRO A 80 4.90 10.49 -4.05
N TRP A 81 4.99 10.38 -5.37
CA TRP A 81 5.50 11.45 -6.25
C TRP A 81 4.39 12.39 -6.76
N PHE A 82 3.15 12.11 -6.39
CA PHE A 82 1.94 12.87 -6.76
C PHE A 82 1.08 13.15 -5.52
N ASP A 83 0.17 14.12 -5.64
CA ASP A 83 -0.67 14.58 -4.52
C ASP A 83 -2.02 13.86 -4.42
N SER A 84 -2.58 13.43 -5.56
CA SER A 84 -3.87 12.74 -5.61
C SER A 84 -4.04 11.90 -6.89
N VAL A 85 -4.99 10.97 -6.87
CA VAL A 85 -5.37 10.17 -8.05
C VAL A 85 -6.68 10.67 -8.68
N ASP A 86 -6.77 10.59 -10.02
CA ASP A 86 -8.01 10.81 -10.77
C ASP A 86 -8.10 9.81 -11.94
N PRO A 87 -9.11 8.92 -11.99
CA PRO A 87 -9.24 7.92 -13.04
C PRO A 87 -9.50 8.51 -14.44
N LYS A 88 -9.84 9.80 -14.54
CA LYS A 88 -9.99 10.49 -15.83
C LYS A 88 -8.66 10.98 -16.41
N VAL A 89 -7.59 10.96 -15.61
CA VAL A 89 -6.23 11.29 -16.08
C VAL A 89 -5.62 10.05 -16.71
N HIS A 90 -5.06 10.20 -17.92
CA HIS A 90 -4.42 9.09 -18.62
C HIS A 90 -3.10 8.68 -17.95
N ASP A 91 -2.22 9.66 -17.67
CA ASP A 91 -0.92 9.44 -17.02
C ASP A 91 -0.78 10.35 -15.79
N PHE A 92 -0.31 11.58 -15.94
CA PHE A 92 -0.40 12.59 -14.90
C PHE A 92 -0.64 13.97 -15.50
N ARG A 93 -1.08 14.90 -14.66
CA ARG A 93 -1.18 16.32 -15.03
C ARG A 93 -0.94 17.22 -13.83
N TYR A 94 -0.58 18.46 -14.11
CA TYR A 94 -0.53 19.51 -13.11
C TYR A 94 -1.92 20.14 -12.91
N VAL A 95 -2.29 20.36 -11.65
CA VAL A 95 -3.47 21.13 -11.23
C VAL A 95 -2.97 22.22 -10.26
N GLY A 96 -2.67 23.39 -10.81
CA GLY A 96 -1.92 24.41 -10.08
C GLY A 96 -0.52 23.89 -9.75
N THR A 97 -0.17 23.87 -8.46
CA THR A 97 1.11 23.34 -7.96
C THR A 97 1.09 21.84 -7.65
N LYS A 98 -0.06 21.18 -7.82
CA LYS A 98 -0.24 19.76 -7.48
C LYS A 98 -0.07 18.87 -8.70
N ILE A 99 0.42 17.66 -8.49
CA ILE A 99 0.46 16.57 -9.47
C ILE A 99 -0.71 15.63 -9.20
N VAL A 100 -1.54 15.41 -10.23
CA VAL A 100 -2.62 14.44 -10.20
C VAL A 100 -2.28 13.29 -11.13
N ALA A 101 -2.16 12.08 -10.60
CA ALA A 101 -1.78 10.89 -11.34
C ALA A 101 -3.00 10.00 -11.68
N SER A 102 -2.83 9.18 -12.71
CA SER A 102 -3.72 8.09 -13.02
C SER A 102 -3.51 6.96 -12.01
N PRO A 103 -4.56 6.25 -11.57
CA PRO A 103 -4.39 5.01 -10.81
C PRO A 103 -3.60 3.94 -11.59
N CYS A 104 -3.47 4.07 -12.92
CA CYS A 104 -2.75 3.13 -13.77
C CYS A 104 -1.28 3.51 -14.03
N SER A 105 -0.83 4.69 -13.59
CA SER A 105 0.57 5.13 -13.74
C SER A 105 1.20 5.68 -12.45
N GLY A 106 0.40 5.85 -11.40
CA GLY A 106 0.83 6.28 -10.06
C GLY A 106 1.59 5.24 -9.24
N ALA A 107 2.23 4.24 -9.87
CA ALA A 107 3.13 3.35 -9.15
C ALA A 107 4.26 4.18 -8.49
N SER A 108 4.66 3.81 -7.29
CA SER A 108 5.69 4.45 -6.47
C SER A 108 6.69 3.42 -5.96
N GLY A 109 7.94 3.85 -5.78
CA GLY A 109 9.01 2.96 -5.33
C GLY A 109 9.29 1.79 -6.29
N PRO A 110 10.03 0.78 -5.81
CA PRO A 110 10.26 -0.46 -6.53
C PRO A 110 8.95 -1.21 -6.75
N VAL A 111 8.67 -1.47 -8.02
CA VAL A 111 7.57 -2.29 -8.53
C VAL A 111 8.19 -3.24 -9.55
N GLU A 112 7.88 -4.55 -9.48
CA GLU A 112 8.49 -5.68 -10.23
C GLU A 112 9.62 -6.46 -9.54
N GLU A 113 9.79 -7.71 -10.00
CA GLU A 113 10.90 -8.66 -9.72
C GLU A 113 11.06 -9.22 -8.30
N PHE A 114 10.27 -8.77 -7.31
CA PHE A 114 10.23 -9.39 -5.97
C PHE A 114 9.34 -10.63 -5.94
N GLN A 115 9.65 -11.60 -6.80
CA GLN A 115 8.91 -12.85 -6.88
C GLN A 115 9.58 -13.92 -6.04
N THR A 116 8.77 -14.68 -5.29
CA THR A 116 9.20 -15.96 -4.71
C THR A 116 8.57 -17.06 -5.54
N ASN A 117 9.39 -17.92 -6.14
CA ASN A 117 8.93 -19.01 -7.02
C ASN A 117 8.01 -18.53 -8.18
N GLY A 118 8.32 -17.37 -8.77
CA GLY A 118 7.55 -16.82 -9.89
C GLY A 118 6.19 -16.25 -9.50
N THR A 119 5.94 -16.04 -8.20
CA THR A 119 4.69 -15.47 -7.69
C THR A 119 5.00 -14.25 -6.82
N ALA A 120 4.16 -13.23 -6.94
CA ALA A 120 4.28 -12.02 -6.16
C ALA A 120 3.66 -12.17 -4.76
N LEU A 121 4.14 -11.39 -3.79
CA LEU A 121 3.74 -11.53 -2.39
C LEU A 121 2.24 -11.28 -2.19
N GLY A 122 1.52 -12.22 -1.58
CA GLY A 122 0.10 -12.03 -1.27
C GLY A 122 -0.85 -12.31 -2.46
N TRP A 123 -0.32 -12.66 -3.63
CA TRP A 123 -1.09 -12.79 -4.86
C TRP A 123 -2.05 -13.99 -4.85
N ASP A 124 -1.60 -15.14 -4.34
CA ASP A 124 -2.40 -16.36 -4.31
C ASP A 124 -3.51 -16.28 -3.25
N GLU A 125 -3.37 -15.39 -2.27
CA GLU A 125 -4.32 -15.17 -1.19
C GLU A 125 -5.53 -14.29 -1.58
N VAL A 126 -5.46 -13.57 -2.71
CA VAL A 126 -6.50 -12.61 -3.15
C VAL A 126 -7.10 -12.93 -4.53
N LYS A 127 -6.82 -14.12 -5.05
CA LYS A 127 -7.37 -14.64 -6.32
C LYS A 127 -8.74 -15.30 -6.17
#